data_AF-A9PJH9-F1
#
_entry.id   AF-A9PJH9-F1
#
_cell.length_a   1.000
_cell.length_b   1.000
_cell.length_c   1.000
_cell.angle_alpha   90.00
_cell.angle_beta   90.00
_cell.angle_gamma   90.00
#
_symmetry.space_group_name_H-M   'P 1'
#
loop_
_entity.id
_entity.type
_entity.pdbx_description
1 polymer ?
#
loop_
_entity_poly.entity_id
_entity_poly.type
_entity_poly.pdbx_seq_one_letter_code
_entity_poly.pdbx_strand_id
1 'polypeptide(L)'
;MKHLKLQKNKLVVVEYAASHSYHSSQIYPFMVELSRTCNDVDFLLVMADESGKTRELCKREKIEKVPHFSFYKSLEKIHEEKGITQDKLMGDVLYYGDNHSAVVQLHLREDVEKLIDDHKADHKLIVLDVGLKHCGPCVKVYPTVIKLSRQMSDTVVFARMNGDENDSCMQFLKDMDVVEVPTFLFIRDGKICGRYVGSGKGELIGEILRYQGVRVTY
;
A
#
# COMPACT_ATOMS: atom_id res chain seq x y z
N MET A 1 19.20 9.47 -10.05
CA MET A 1 19.31 10.72 -9.26
C MET A 1 18.61 11.92 -9.92
N LYS A 2 18.92 12.33 -11.16
CA LYS A 2 18.18 13.44 -11.82
C LYS A 2 16.68 13.16 -12.02
N HIS A 3 16.32 11.93 -12.42
CA HIS A 3 14.91 11.50 -12.60
C HIS A 3 14.09 11.56 -11.30
N LEU A 4 14.69 11.15 -10.17
CA LEU A 4 14.04 11.20 -8.85
C LEU A 4 13.70 12.64 -8.40
N LYS A 5 14.44 13.66 -8.87
CA LYS A 5 14.25 15.06 -8.46
C LYS A 5 13.02 15.75 -9.09
N LEU A 6 12.41 15.16 -10.13
CA LEU A 6 11.32 15.76 -10.90
C LEU A 6 9.91 15.35 -10.42
N GLN A 7 9.80 14.39 -9.50
CA GLN A 7 8.55 13.70 -9.16
C GLN A 7 8.26 13.84 -7.66
N LYS A 8 7.82 15.02 -7.19
CA LYS A 8 7.32 15.15 -5.81
C LYS A 8 6.06 14.27 -5.70
N ASN A 9 6.10 13.24 -4.85
CA ASN A 9 5.03 12.26 -4.56
C ASN A 9 4.83 11.01 -5.44
N LYS A 10 5.44 10.85 -6.63
CA LYS A 10 5.30 9.60 -7.40
C LYS A 10 6.15 8.48 -6.78
N LEU A 11 5.62 7.25 -6.71
CA LEU A 11 6.43 6.09 -6.32
C LEU A 11 7.42 5.78 -7.45
N VAL A 12 8.67 5.52 -7.10
CA VAL A 12 9.70 5.04 -8.02
C VAL A 12 10.20 3.68 -7.55
N VAL A 13 10.04 2.65 -8.38
CA VAL A 13 10.51 1.30 -8.12
C VAL A 13 11.74 1.04 -8.97
N VAL A 14 12.85 0.74 -8.32
CA VAL A 14 14.13 0.44 -8.96
C VAL A 14 14.43 -1.05 -8.82
N GLU A 15 14.50 -1.76 -9.94
CA GLU A 15 15.05 -3.12 -10.03
C GLU A 15 16.54 -3.02 -10.29
N TYR A 16 17.36 -3.56 -9.39
CA TYR A 16 18.76 -3.86 -9.63
C TYR A 16 18.88 -5.30 -10.09
N ALA A 17 19.28 -5.47 -11.36
CA ALA A 17 19.35 -6.75 -12.06
C ALA A 17 20.79 -7.03 -12.52
N ALA A 18 21.05 -8.24 -13.00
CA ALA A 18 22.28 -8.56 -13.72
C ALA A 18 21.99 -9.48 -14.92
N SER A 19 22.73 -9.32 -16.02
CA SER A 19 22.43 -10.02 -17.28
C SER A 19 22.59 -11.54 -17.17
N HIS A 20 23.39 -12.01 -16.22
CA HIS A 20 23.63 -13.43 -15.95
C HIS A 20 22.68 -14.02 -14.89
N SER A 21 21.81 -13.21 -14.28
CA SER A 21 20.92 -13.66 -13.20
C SER A 21 19.60 -14.21 -13.76
N TYR A 22 19.41 -15.52 -13.62
CA TYR A 22 18.15 -16.19 -13.99
C TYR A 22 16.93 -15.53 -13.33
N HIS A 23 17.02 -15.26 -12.03
CA HIS A 23 15.92 -14.63 -11.28
C HIS A 23 15.58 -13.22 -11.78
N SER A 24 16.58 -12.45 -12.21
CA SER A 24 16.34 -11.12 -12.82
C SER A 24 15.59 -11.26 -14.14
N SER A 25 16.02 -12.20 -15.00
CA SER A 25 15.34 -12.48 -16.27
C SER A 25 13.91 -12.98 -16.09
N GLN A 26 13.60 -13.70 -15.00
CA GLN A 26 12.25 -14.20 -14.72
C GLN A 26 11.29 -13.11 -14.23
N ILE A 27 11.76 -12.16 -13.41
CA ILE A 27 10.88 -11.12 -12.84
C ILE A 27 10.69 -9.93 -13.79
N TYR A 28 11.67 -9.64 -14.65
CA TYR A 28 11.66 -8.49 -15.55
C TYR A 28 10.39 -8.36 -16.43
N PRO A 29 9.85 -9.43 -17.06
CA PRO A 29 8.61 -9.32 -17.83
C PRO A 29 7.43 -8.79 -17.01
N PHE A 30 7.36 -9.16 -15.73
CA PHE A 30 6.32 -8.69 -14.83
C PHE A 30 6.54 -7.24 -14.41
N MET A 31 7.79 -6.82 -14.21
CA MET A 31 8.14 -5.40 -14.02
C MET A 31 7.68 -4.54 -15.21
N VAL A 32 7.84 -5.05 -16.44
CA VAL A 32 7.34 -4.39 -17.66
C VAL A 32 5.81 -4.33 -17.68
N GLU A 33 5.12 -5.40 -17.30
CA GLU A 33 3.65 -5.41 -17.19
C GLU A 33 3.14 -4.37 -16.17
N LEU A 34 3.77 -4.29 -14.99
CA LEU A 34 3.45 -3.29 -13.98
C LEU A 34 3.66 -1.87 -14.51
N SER A 35 4.73 -1.62 -15.25
CA SER A 35 4.98 -0.30 -15.85
C SER A 35 3.91 0.17 -16.84
N ARG A 36 3.19 -0.78 -17.45
CA ARG A 36 2.09 -0.47 -18.40
C ARG A 36 0.74 -0.29 -17.69
N THR A 37 0.58 -0.90 -16.52
CA THR A 37 -0.69 -0.95 -15.80
C THR A 37 -0.75 0.06 -14.65
N CYS A 38 0.40 0.41 -14.06
CA CYS A 38 0.56 1.38 -12.98
C CYS A 38 1.22 2.67 -13.49
N ASN A 39 0.48 3.47 -14.26
CA ASN A 39 1.00 4.70 -14.89
C ASN A 39 1.44 5.78 -13.87
N ASP A 40 0.95 5.68 -12.64
CA ASP A 40 1.29 6.55 -11.51
C ASP A 40 2.49 6.05 -10.69
N VAL A 41 3.22 5.05 -11.20
CA VAL A 41 4.49 4.56 -10.66
C VAL A 41 5.56 4.62 -11.74
N ASP A 42 6.75 5.12 -11.40
CA ASP A 42 7.91 5.07 -12.30
C ASP A 42 8.72 3.81 -12.01
N PHE A 43 9.03 3.05 -13.06
CA PHE A 43 9.80 1.82 -12.97
C PHE A 43 11.16 2.01 -13.64
N LEU A 44 12.23 1.73 -12.91
CA LEU A 44 13.61 1.87 -13.38
C LEU A 44 14.32 0.53 -13.30
N LEU A 45 15.04 0.16 -14.36
CA LEU A 45 15.94 -0.98 -14.37
C LEU A 45 17.39 -0.48 -14.29
N VAL A 46 18.16 -1.06 -13.37
CA VAL A 46 19.60 -0.84 -13.24
C VAL A 46 20.31 -2.17 -13.45
N MET A 47 21.06 -2.26 -14.55
CA MET A 47 21.90 -3.42 -14.84
C MET A 47 23.24 -3.31 -14.11
N ALA A 48 23.39 -4.06 -13.01
CA ALA A 48 24.53 -4.00 -12.11
C ALA A 48 25.86 -4.34 -12.80
N ASP A 49 25.84 -5.14 -13.87
CA ASP A 49 27.02 -5.59 -14.62
C ASP A 49 27.29 -4.81 -15.92
N GLU A 50 26.40 -3.89 -16.31
CA GLU A 50 26.46 -3.13 -17.57
C GLU A 50 27.70 -2.22 -17.68
N SER A 51 28.03 -1.46 -16.62
CA SER A 51 29.12 -0.48 -16.67
C SER A 51 29.78 -0.27 -15.31
N GLY A 52 30.95 0.38 -15.30
CA GLY A 52 31.60 0.81 -14.04
C GLY A 52 30.70 1.72 -13.19
N LYS A 53 29.92 2.59 -13.85
CA LYS A 53 28.98 3.52 -13.18
C LYS A 53 27.83 2.79 -12.49
N THR A 54 27.25 1.77 -13.13
CA THR A 54 26.16 0.99 -12.51
C THR A 54 26.68 0.12 -11.38
N ARG A 55 27.90 -0.43 -11.49
CA ARG A 55 28.58 -1.12 -10.39
C ARG A 55 28.82 -0.22 -9.18
N GLU A 56 29.30 1.01 -9.40
CA GLU A 56 29.49 2.00 -8.33
C GLU A 56 28.17 2.43 -7.67
N LEU A 57 27.11 2.59 -8.47
CA LEU A 57 25.77 2.82 -7.96
C LEU A 57 25.33 1.66 -7.04
N CYS A 58 25.44 0.41 -7.48
CA CYS A 58 25.09 -0.76 -6.67
C CYS A 58 25.89 -0.82 -5.36
N LYS A 59 27.19 -0.49 -5.38
CA LYS A 59 28.02 -0.41 -4.16
C LYS A 59 27.52 0.66 -3.20
N ARG A 60 27.20 1.86 -3.70
CA ARG A 60 26.68 2.96 -2.88
C ARG A 60 25.34 2.61 -2.23
N GLU A 61 24.46 1.96 -3.00
CA GLU A 61 23.13 1.54 -2.53
C GLU A 61 23.17 0.22 -1.73
N LYS A 62 24.36 -0.34 -1.50
CA LYS A 62 24.61 -1.59 -0.76
C LYS A 62 23.85 -2.80 -1.33
N ILE A 63 23.82 -2.92 -2.65
CA ILE A 63 23.20 -4.03 -3.37
C ILE A 63 24.14 -5.24 -3.35
N GLU A 64 23.82 -6.21 -2.50
CA GLU A 64 24.62 -7.44 -2.31
C GLU A 64 24.16 -8.60 -3.20
N LYS A 65 22.88 -8.61 -3.61
CA LYS A 65 22.23 -9.69 -4.36
C LYS A 65 21.29 -9.11 -5.41
N VAL A 66 21.12 -9.84 -6.51
CA VAL A 66 20.16 -9.50 -7.57
C VAL A 66 19.21 -10.68 -7.86
N PRO A 67 17.94 -10.44 -8.24
CA PRO A 67 17.33 -9.12 -8.34
C PRO A 67 17.11 -8.50 -6.95
N HIS A 68 17.23 -7.18 -6.86
CA HIS A 68 16.93 -6.40 -5.66
C HIS A 68 16.02 -5.24 -6.04
N PHE A 69 14.96 -5.02 -5.27
CA PHE A 69 14.01 -3.96 -5.52
C PHE A 69 14.13 -2.91 -4.43
N SER A 70 14.21 -1.64 -4.82
CA SER A 70 14.14 -0.51 -3.90
C SER A 70 13.01 0.43 -4.33
N PHE A 71 12.20 0.83 -3.37
CA PHE A 71 11.04 1.70 -3.55
C PHE A 71 11.37 3.06 -2.96
N TYR A 72 11.14 4.11 -3.74
CA TYR A 72 11.44 5.48 -3.34
C TYR A 72 10.21 6.37 -3.47
N LYS A 73 10.02 7.26 -2.51
CA LYS A 73 9.04 8.35 -2.56
C LYS A 73 9.72 9.60 -2.04
N SER A 74 9.60 10.72 -2.74
CA SER A 74 10.23 12.00 -2.36
C SER A 74 11.74 11.91 -2.09
N LEU A 75 12.47 11.12 -2.90
CA LEU A 75 13.92 10.85 -2.80
C LEU A 75 14.35 9.95 -1.63
N GLU A 76 13.44 9.51 -0.78
CA GLU A 76 13.73 8.63 0.33
C GLU A 76 13.41 7.19 -0.04
N LYS A 77 14.28 6.25 0.34
CA LYS A 77 14.01 4.83 0.21
C LYS A 77 13.00 4.43 1.28
N ILE A 78 11.80 4.06 0.88
CA ILE A 78 10.69 3.72 1.77
C ILE A 78 10.49 2.21 1.92
N HIS A 79 11.06 1.39 1.03
CA HIS A 79 11.00 -0.07 1.12
C HIS A 79 12.08 -0.72 0.24
N GLU A 80 12.50 -1.94 0.57
CA GLU A 80 13.37 -2.75 -0.28
C GLU A 80 13.14 -4.25 -0.08
N GLU A 81 13.41 -5.03 -1.11
CA GLU A 81 13.28 -6.48 -1.11
C GLU A 81 14.51 -7.12 -1.79
N LYS A 82 15.18 -8.03 -1.07
CA LYS A 82 16.37 -8.78 -1.55
C LYS A 82 15.93 -10.01 -2.36
N GLY A 83 15.24 -9.75 -3.46
CA GLY A 83 14.52 -10.72 -4.27
C GLY A 83 13.05 -10.75 -3.90
N ILE A 84 12.17 -10.93 -4.89
CA ILE A 84 10.74 -10.73 -4.72
C ILE A 84 9.94 -11.66 -5.63
N THR A 85 8.78 -12.12 -5.18
CA THR A 85 7.81 -12.81 -6.04
C THR A 85 6.94 -11.79 -6.77
N GLN A 86 6.25 -12.20 -7.85
CA GLN A 86 5.33 -11.33 -8.58
C GLN A 86 4.22 -10.80 -7.67
N ASP A 87 3.58 -11.67 -6.90
CA ASP A 87 2.50 -11.28 -5.97
C ASP A 87 2.96 -10.25 -4.93
N LYS A 88 4.17 -10.44 -4.39
CA LYS A 88 4.76 -9.53 -3.40
C LYS A 88 5.11 -8.19 -4.04
N LEU A 89 5.73 -8.18 -5.23
CA LEU A 89 6.04 -6.97 -5.99
C LEU A 89 4.78 -6.16 -6.30
N MET A 90 3.72 -6.83 -6.78
CA MET A 90 2.44 -6.19 -7.01
C MET A 90 1.85 -5.63 -5.71
N GLY A 91 1.88 -6.39 -4.63
CA GLY A 91 1.43 -5.94 -3.31
C GLY A 91 2.15 -4.66 -2.85
N ASP A 92 3.48 -4.64 -2.95
CA ASP A 92 4.30 -3.48 -2.56
C ASP A 92 4.03 -2.27 -3.47
N VAL A 93 3.96 -2.48 -4.79
CA VAL A 93 3.62 -1.42 -5.76
C VAL A 93 2.27 -0.80 -5.43
N LEU A 94 1.25 -1.63 -5.17
CA LEU A 94 -0.09 -1.15 -4.83
C LEU A 94 -0.10 -0.43 -3.47
N TYR A 95 0.58 -0.97 -2.47
CA TYR A 95 0.60 -0.44 -1.11
C TYR A 95 1.34 0.90 -0.97
N TYR A 96 2.47 1.05 -1.65
CA TYR A 96 3.32 2.23 -1.57
C TYR A 96 3.04 3.27 -2.69
N GLY A 97 2.43 2.83 -3.79
CA GLY A 97 2.09 3.64 -4.95
C GLY A 97 0.89 4.54 -4.66
N ASP A 98 -0.24 3.91 -4.37
CA ASP A 98 -1.52 4.37 -3.80
C ASP A 98 -2.06 5.79 -4.08
N ASN A 99 -1.50 6.52 -5.04
CA ASN A 99 -1.89 7.90 -5.31
C ASN A 99 -3.21 8.02 -6.10
N HIS A 100 -3.76 6.90 -6.61
CA HIS A 100 -4.98 6.86 -7.45
C HIS A 100 -5.92 5.69 -7.12
N SER A 101 -5.86 5.14 -5.91
CA SER A 101 -6.83 4.13 -5.51
C SER A 101 -8.18 4.76 -5.16
N ALA A 102 -9.25 3.96 -5.17
CA ALA A 102 -10.54 4.37 -4.61
C ALA A 102 -10.54 4.36 -3.06
N VAL A 103 -9.35 4.40 -2.45
CA VAL A 103 -9.14 4.39 -1.00
C VAL A 103 -8.66 5.78 -0.58
N VAL A 104 -9.44 6.44 0.28
CA VAL A 104 -9.11 7.78 0.80
C VAL A 104 -7.90 7.69 1.72
N GLN A 105 -6.87 8.50 1.47
CA GLN A 105 -5.70 8.59 2.34
C GLN A 105 -5.96 9.60 3.46
N LEU A 106 -5.77 9.16 4.71
CA LEU A 106 -5.95 9.97 5.90
C LEU A 106 -4.59 10.13 6.60
N HIS A 107 -4.21 11.37 6.84
CA HIS A 107 -2.89 11.77 7.33
C HIS A 107 -2.95 12.36 8.75
N LEU A 108 -4.14 12.66 9.26
CA LEU A 108 -4.38 13.17 10.60
C LEU A 108 -5.77 12.76 11.10
N ARG A 109 -5.99 12.86 12.41
CA ARG A 109 -7.29 12.58 13.05
C ARG A 109 -8.43 13.34 12.39
N GLU A 110 -8.19 14.60 12.09
CA GLU A 110 -9.18 15.52 11.52
C GLU A 110 -9.64 15.07 10.13
N ASP A 111 -8.80 14.36 9.37
CA ASP A 111 -9.21 13.76 8.10
C ASP A 111 -10.23 12.63 8.33
N VAL A 112 -10.04 11.83 9.39
CA VAL A 112 -10.99 10.77 9.78
C VAL A 112 -12.32 11.38 10.19
N GLU A 113 -12.29 12.40 11.04
CA GLU A 113 -13.48 13.09 11.53
C GLU A 113 -14.26 13.73 10.37
N LYS A 114 -13.54 14.41 9.47
CA LYS A 114 -14.13 14.98 8.25
C LYS A 114 -14.75 13.90 7.37
N LEU A 115 -14.06 12.78 7.14
CA LEU A 115 -14.59 11.69 6.32
C LEU A 115 -15.88 11.11 6.92
N ILE A 116 -15.91 10.95 8.24
CA ILE A 116 -17.10 10.50 8.96
C ILE A 116 -18.25 11.49 8.76
N ASP A 117 -17.99 12.78 8.90
CA ASP A 117 -18.99 13.83 8.72
C ASP A 117 -19.55 13.90 7.30
N ASP A 118 -18.67 13.81 6.29
CA ASP A 118 -19.04 13.85 4.87
C ASP A 118 -20.01 12.71 4.48
N HIS A 119 -19.92 11.56 5.16
CA HIS A 119 -20.75 10.37 4.90
C HIS A 119 -21.85 10.10 5.95
N LYS A 120 -22.14 11.07 6.82
CA LYS A 120 -23.31 10.97 7.73
C LYS A 120 -24.65 10.99 6.98
N ALA A 121 -24.72 11.76 5.89
CA ALA A 121 -25.97 12.00 5.15
C ALA A 121 -26.29 10.89 4.13
N ASP A 122 -25.29 10.20 3.61
CA ASP A 122 -25.47 9.14 2.62
C ASP A 122 -25.50 7.73 3.24
N HIS A 123 -25.28 7.63 4.56
CA HIS A 123 -25.32 6.40 5.35
C HIS A 123 -24.37 5.29 4.84
N LYS A 124 -23.34 5.65 4.06
CA LYS A 124 -22.35 4.68 3.60
C LYS A 124 -21.57 4.11 4.77
N LEU A 125 -21.20 2.83 4.65
CA LEU A 125 -20.26 2.23 5.59
C LEU A 125 -18.86 2.75 5.28
N ILE A 126 -18.18 3.33 6.27
CA ILE A 126 -16.75 3.61 6.17
C ILE A 126 -15.99 2.39 6.70
N VAL A 127 -15.04 1.91 5.91
CA VAL A 127 -14.04 0.90 6.29
C VAL A 127 -12.70 1.59 6.37
N LEU A 128 -12.24 1.86 7.59
CA LEU A 128 -10.96 2.49 7.86
C LEU A 128 -9.89 1.43 8.13
N ASP A 129 -8.97 1.25 7.19
CA ASP A 129 -7.77 0.41 7.29
C ASP A 129 -6.65 1.16 8.04
N VAL A 130 -6.39 0.78 9.29
CA VAL A 130 -5.30 1.33 10.10
C VAL A 130 -4.10 0.39 10.02
N GLY A 131 -3.05 0.84 9.33
CA GLY A 131 -1.80 0.11 9.12
C GLY A 131 -0.57 0.88 9.60
N LEU A 132 0.62 0.38 9.25
CA LEU A 132 1.91 1.04 9.49
C LEU A 132 2.77 1.00 8.21
N LYS A 133 3.69 1.94 8.05
CA LYS A 133 4.55 2.05 6.84
C LYS A 133 5.32 0.76 6.52
N HIS A 134 5.77 0.03 7.55
CA HIS A 134 6.53 -1.20 7.41
C HIS A 134 5.80 -2.39 8.04
N CYS A 135 4.75 -2.85 7.37
CA CYS A 135 3.90 -3.92 7.86
C CYS A 135 3.58 -4.93 6.76
N GLY A 136 4.24 -6.09 6.79
CA GLY A 136 4.02 -7.17 5.82
C GLY A 136 2.55 -7.64 5.73
N PRO A 137 1.85 -7.89 6.85
CA PRO A 137 0.42 -8.21 6.83
C PRO A 137 -0.45 -7.11 6.21
N CYS A 138 -0.12 -5.83 6.41
CA CYS A 138 -0.83 -4.70 5.84
C CYS A 138 -0.66 -4.67 4.32
N VAL A 139 0.56 -4.82 3.81
CA VAL A 139 0.85 -4.97 2.36
C VAL A 139 0.04 -6.12 1.77
N LYS A 140 0.01 -7.28 2.46
CA LYS A 140 -0.63 -8.49 1.97
C LYS A 140 -2.14 -8.32 1.76
N VAL A 141 -2.84 -7.64 2.66
CA VAL A 141 -4.30 -7.47 2.57
C VAL A 141 -4.69 -6.34 1.60
N TYR A 142 -3.81 -5.35 1.40
CA TYR A 142 -4.16 -4.13 0.68
C TYR A 142 -4.65 -4.30 -0.77
N PRO A 143 -4.14 -5.24 -1.59
CA PRO A 143 -4.72 -5.52 -2.91
C PRO A 143 -6.20 -5.92 -2.84
N THR A 144 -6.62 -6.58 -1.75
CA THR A 144 -8.04 -6.88 -1.50
C THR A 144 -8.81 -5.59 -1.21
N VAL A 145 -8.28 -4.70 -0.38
CA VAL A 145 -8.89 -3.40 -0.05
C VAL A 145 -9.13 -2.57 -1.31
N ILE A 146 -8.13 -2.44 -2.20
CA ILE A 146 -8.27 -1.73 -3.48
C ILE A 146 -9.35 -2.35 -4.36
N LYS A 147 -9.40 -3.69 -4.43
CA LYS A 147 -10.41 -4.38 -5.23
C LYS A 147 -11.81 -4.12 -4.70
N LEU A 148 -12.00 -4.22 -3.38
CA LEU A 148 -13.29 -4.01 -2.74
C LEU A 148 -13.74 -2.55 -2.84
N SER A 149 -12.82 -1.58 -2.71
CA SER A 149 -13.16 -0.16 -2.82
C SER A 149 -13.71 0.21 -4.19
N ARG A 150 -13.23 -0.44 -5.25
CA ARG A 150 -13.79 -0.30 -6.61
C ARG A 150 -15.13 -1.02 -6.78
N GLN A 151 -15.31 -2.18 -6.13
CA GLN A 151 -16.51 -3.00 -6.30
C GLN A 151 -17.70 -2.53 -5.44
N MET A 152 -17.44 -1.82 -4.34
CA MET A 152 -18.43 -1.44 -3.34
C MET A 152 -18.61 0.08 -3.22
N SER A 153 -18.09 0.88 -4.16
CA SER A 153 -18.06 2.36 -4.10
C SER A 153 -19.42 3.03 -3.86
N ASP A 154 -20.50 2.37 -4.26
CA ASP A 154 -21.86 2.89 -4.11
C ASP A 154 -22.37 2.79 -2.66
N THR A 155 -21.81 1.88 -1.86
CA THR A 155 -22.32 1.55 -0.51
C THR A 155 -21.26 1.60 0.59
N VAL A 156 -19.98 1.58 0.23
CA VAL A 156 -18.85 1.55 1.15
C VAL A 156 -17.80 2.55 0.71
N VAL A 157 -17.27 3.28 1.67
CA VAL A 157 -16.14 4.18 1.52
C VAL A 157 -14.95 3.52 2.20
N PHE A 158 -13.88 3.29 1.44
CA PHE A 158 -12.65 2.76 2.00
C PHE A 158 -11.69 3.90 2.25
N ALA A 159 -11.07 3.89 3.43
CA ALA A 159 -10.04 4.84 3.79
C ALA A 159 -8.89 4.12 4.49
N ARG A 160 -7.72 4.74 4.46
CA ARG A 160 -6.52 4.19 5.06
C ARG A 160 -5.74 5.25 5.81
N MET A 161 -5.20 4.86 6.96
CA MET A 161 -4.28 5.67 7.76
C MET A 161 -3.01 4.86 8.07
N ASN A 162 -1.84 5.49 7.94
CA ASN A 162 -0.60 4.94 8.49
C ASN A 162 -0.42 5.49 9.92
N GLY A 163 -0.47 4.61 10.91
CA GLY A 163 -0.45 4.98 12.33
C GLY A 163 0.89 5.55 12.81
N ASP A 164 1.99 5.22 12.14
CA ASP A 164 3.35 5.72 12.37
C ASP A 164 3.72 6.88 11.43
N GLU A 165 2.73 7.57 10.87
CA GLU A 165 2.99 8.69 9.97
C GLU A 165 3.49 9.93 10.70
N ASN A 166 2.78 10.34 11.75
CA ASN A 166 3.03 11.52 12.57
C ASN A 166 2.33 11.40 13.93
N ASP A 167 2.54 12.39 14.81
CA ASP A 167 1.98 12.38 16.18
C ASP A 167 0.45 12.32 16.24
N SER A 168 -0.25 12.95 15.27
CA SER A 168 -1.72 12.91 15.20
C SER A 168 -2.21 11.48 14.93
N CYS A 169 -1.61 10.79 13.95
CA CYS A 169 -1.92 9.38 13.67
C CYS A 169 -1.59 8.47 14.87
N MET A 170 -0.43 8.66 15.52
CA MET A 170 -0.06 7.87 16.69
C MET A 170 -1.04 8.07 17.85
N GLN A 171 -1.53 9.30 18.04
CA GLN A 171 -2.56 9.58 19.04
C GLN A 171 -3.90 8.95 18.66
N PHE A 172 -4.28 8.98 17.38
CA PHE A 172 -5.48 8.30 16.89
C PHE A 172 -5.47 6.80 17.20
N LEU A 173 -4.33 6.11 16.98
CA LEU A 173 -4.20 4.69 17.32
C LEU A 173 -4.47 4.42 18.81
N LYS A 174 -3.93 5.28 19.70
CA LYS A 174 -4.14 5.16 21.15
C LYS A 174 -5.61 5.38 21.52
N ASP A 175 -6.22 6.45 21.01
CA ASP A 175 -7.60 6.81 21.32
C ASP A 175 -8.59 5.73 20.84
N MET A 176 -8.26 5.04 19.76
CA MET A 176 -9.08 3.96 19.18
C MET A 176 -8.68 2.56 19.67
N ASP A 177 -7.79 2.44 20.65
CA ASP A 177 -7.26 1.17 21.17
C ASP A 177 -6.77 0.22 20.05
N VAL A 178 -6.05 0.75 19.06
CA VAL A 178 -5.43 -0.04 17.99
C VAL A 178 -4.06 -0.53 18.48
N VAL A 179 -4.01 -1.79 18.89
CA VAL A 179 -2.79 -2.44 19.43
C VAL A 179 -2.05 -3.24 18.37
N GLU A 180 -2.78 -3.78 17.40
CA GLU A 180 -2.24 -4.63 16.34
C GLU A 180 -2.66 -4.09 14.96
N VAL A 181 -1.83 -4.30 13.94
CA VAL A 181 -2.12 -3.87 12.58
C VAL A 181 -2.00 -5.04 11.58
N PRO A 182 -2.79 -5.04 10.49
CA PRO A 182 -3.84 -4.06 10.19
C PRO A 182 -5.06 -4.22 11.09
N THR A 183 -5.65 -3.10 11.51
CA THR A 183 -6.95 -3.05 12.16
C THR A 183 -7.92 -2.30 11.27
N PHE A 184 -9.05 -2.91 10.97
CA PHE A 184 -10.14 -2.30 10.23
C PHE A 184 -11.20 -1.81 11.21
N LEU A 185 -11.51 -0.51 11.18
CA LEU A 185 -12.63 0.07 11.91
C LEU A 185 -13.82 0.24 10.97
N PHE A 186 -14.98 -0.23 11.39
CA PHE A 186 -16.23 -0.11 10.66
C PHE A 186 -17.03 1.03 11.27
N ILE A 187 -17.34 2.06 10.47
CA ILE A 187 -18.00 3.28 10.94
C ILE A 187 -19.23 3.53 10.09
N ARG A 188 -20.36 3.82 10.73
CA ARG A 188 -21.62 4.19 10.09
C ARG A 188 -22.37 5.18 10.97
N ASP A 189 -23.04 6.16 10.37
CA ASP A 189 -23.84 7.16 11.06
C ASP A 189 -23.07 7.89 12.19
N GLY A 190 -21.80 8.17 11.95
CA GLY A 190 -20.94 8.85 12.92
C GLY A 190 -20.42 7.97 14.06
N LYS A 191 -20.64 6.64 14.04
CA LYS A 191 -20.27 5.74 15.12
C LYS A 191 -19.47 4.55 14.62
N ILE A 192 -18.45 4.16 15.38
CA ILE A 192 -17.78 2.87 15.20
C ILE A 192 -18.77 1.78 15.57
N CYS A 193 -19.16 0.97 14.60
CA CYS A 193 -20.09 -0.15 14.78
C CYS A 193 -19.37 -1.50 14.89
N GLY A 194 -18.08 -1.55 14.54
CA GLY A 194 -17.30 -2.78 14.60
C GLY A 194 -15.80 -2.60 14.39
N ARG A 195 -15.07 -3.69 14.60
CA ARG A 195 -13.65 -3.78 14.27
C ARG A 195 -13.25 -5.19 13.83
N TYR A 196 -12.23 -5.27 12.98
CA TYR A 196 -11.57 -6.52 12.60
C TYR A 196 -10.06 -6.34 12.68
N VAL A 197 -9.36 -7.28 13.30
CA VAL A 197 -7.90 -7.27 13.42
C VAL A 197 -7.35 -8.45 12.61
N GLY A 198 -6.51 -8.16 11.62
CA GLY A 198 -5.88 -9.18 10.79
C GLY A 198 -5.90 -8.91 9.29
N SER A 199 -5.22 -9.78 8.54
CA SER A 199 -5.00 -9.65 7.09
C SER A 199 -5.71 -10.72 6.25
N GLY A 200 -6.68 -11.41 6.85
CA GLY A 200 -7.44 -12.48 6.22
C GLY A 200 -8.43 -11.93 5.19
N LYS A 201 -8.25 -12.30 3.91
CA LYS A 201 -9.09 -11.80 2.82
C LYS A 201 -10.57 -12.18 2.99
N GLY A 202 -10.85 -13.44 3.33
CA GLY A 202 -12.22 -13.94 3.46
C GLY A 202 -12.91 -13.37 4.69
N GLU A 203 -12.17 -13.27 5.78
CA GLU A 203 -12.59 -12.70 7.05
C GLU A 203 -12.93 -11.21 6.87
N LEU A 204 -12.05 -10.42 6.26
CA LEU A 204 -12.31 -9.00 5.98
C LEU A 204 -13.59 -8.81 5.15
N ILE A 205 -13.77 -9.61 4.08
CA ILE A 205 -14.99 -9.54 3.26
C ILE A 205 -16.23 -9.89 4.10
N GLY A 206 -16.16 -10.94 4.92
CA GLY A 206 -17.26 -11.36 5.78
C GLY A 206 -17.65 -10.28 6.79
N GLU A 207 -16.68 -9.60 7.39
CA GLU A 207 -16.91 -8.49 8.33
C GLU A 207 -17.55 -7.28 7.61
N ILE A 208 -17.05 -6.90 6.43
CA ILE A 208 -17.66 -5.82 5.63
C ILE A 208 -19.12 -6.14 5.32
N LEU A 209 -19.42 -7.34 4.83
CA LEU A 209 -20.79 -7.75 4.50
C LEU A 209 -21.70 -7.74 5.75
N ARG A 210 -21.19 -8.20 6.89
CA ARG A 210 -21.91 -8.15 8.18
C ARG A 210 -22.29 -6.72 8.53
N TYR A 211 -21.35 -5.79 8.48
CA TYR A 211 -21.59 -4.38 8.84
C TYR A 211 -22.31 -3.59 7.75
N GLN A 212 -22.34 -4.07 6.50
CA GLN A 212 -23.21 -3.53 5.48
C GLN A 212 -24.70 -3.80 5.77
N GLY A 213 -25.01 -4.82 6.59
CA GLY A 213 -26.37 -5.28 6.87
C GLY A 213 -26.82 -6.42 5.97
N VAL A 214 -25.89 -7.03 5.20
CA VAL A 214 -26.17 -8.22 4.40
C VAL A 214 -26.24 -9.42 5.34
N ARG A 215 -27.42 -10.03 5.46
CA ARG A 215 -27.58 -11.29 6.21
C ARG A 215 -26.92 -12.41 5.42
N VAL A 216 -25.76 -12.88 5.88
CA VAL A 216 -25.16 -14.12 5.39
C VAL A 216 -25.93 -15.27 6.04
N THR A 217 -26.90 -15.85 5.33
CA THR A 217 -27.56 -17.09 5.77
C THR A 217 -26.65 -18.27 5.44
N TYR A 218 -26.34 -19.07 6.46
CA TYR A 218 -25.63 -20.35 6.33
C TYR A 218 -26.51 -21.43 5.70
#